data_AF-A0A377W8I6-F1
#
_entry.id   AF-A0A377W8I6-F1
#
_cell.length_a   1.000
_cell.length_b   1.000
_cell.length_c   1.000
_cell.angle_alpha   90.00
_cell.angle_beta   90.00
_cell.angle_gamma   90.00
#
_symmetry.space_group_name_H-M   'P 1'
#
loop_
_entity.id
_entity.type
_entity.pdbx_description
1 polymer ?
#
loop_
_entity_poly.entity_id
_entity_poly.type
_entity_poly.pdbx_seq_one_letter_code
_entity_poly.pdbx_strand_id
1 'polypeptide(L)'
;MKKTCRIAAIPGDGIGKEVLPEGIRVLQAAAQRWDLSLSFEQMEWASCEYYAHHGKMMPDDWREQLQGFDAIYFGAVGWPDTVPDHISLWGSLLKFRREFDQYVNLRPVRLFPGVPCPLAG
;
A
#
# COMPACT_ATOMS: atom_id res chain seq x y z
N MET A 1 8.61 -27.19 6.06
CA MET A 1 7.81 -26.02 6.48
C MET A 1 7.47 -25.19 5.26
N LYS A 2 6.21 -24.76 5.09
CA LYS A 2 5.85 -23.81 4.02
C LYS A 2 6.56 -22.48 4.30
N LYS A 3 7.17 -21.86 3.28
CA LYS A 3 7.77 -20.52 3.41
C LYS A 3 6.63 -19.53 3.64
N THR A 4 6.66 -18.79 4.75
CA THR A 4 5.72 -17.69 5.01
C THR A 4 6.07 -16.52 4.11
N CYS A 5 5.09 -16.02 3.36
CA CYS A 5 5.18 -14.78 2.61
C CYS A 5 4.93 -13.61 3.57
N ARG A 6 5.95 -12.79 3.81
CA ARG A 6 5.87 -11.60 4.67
C ARG A 6 5.43 -10.40 3.84
N ILE A 7 4.36 -9.74 4.26
CA ILE A 7 3.75 -8.61 3.55
C ILE A 7 3.78 -7.37 4.46
N ALA A 8 4.41 -6.29 4.00
CA ALA A 8 4.36 -5.00 4.67
C ALA A 8 3.04 -4.31 4.30
N ALA A 9 2.18 -4.09 5.29
CA ALA A 9 0.87 -3.48 5.13
C ALA A 9 0.97 -1.98 5.47
N ILE A 10 0.81 -1.11 4.46
CA ILE A 10 1.01 0.34 4.62
C ILE A 10 -0.30 1.06 4.24
N PRO A 11 -1.14 1.46 5.22
CA PRO A 11 -2.44 2.07 4.94
C PRO A 11 -2.30 3.47 4.33
N GLY A 12 -1.33 4.25 4.81
CA GLY A 12 -1.14 5.66 4.44
C GLY A 12 -2.27 6.56 4.97
N ASP A 13 -2.91 7.32 4.09
CA ASP A 13 -3.85 8.39 4.41
C ASP A 13 -5.29 8.11 3.94
N GLY A 14 -6.25 8.82 4.56
CA GLY A 14 -7.66 8.83 4.16
C GLY A 14 -8.25 7.43 4.04
N ILE A 15 -8.91 7.16 2.91
CA ILE A 15 -9.57 5.87 2.64
C ILE A 15 -8.59 4.69 2.64
N GLY A 16 -7.28 4.91 2.52
CA GLY A 16 -6.29 3.85 2.67
C GLY A 16 -6.41 3.10 4.00
N LYS A 17 -6.74 3.83 5.09
CA LYS A 17 -7.00 3.27 6.42
C LYS A 17 -8.32 2.48 6.48
N GLU A 18 -9.28 2.77 5.61
CA GLU A 18 -10.58 2.08 5.54
C GLU A 18 -10.53 0.82 4.67
N VAL A 19 -9.85 0.88 3.51
CA VAL A 19 -9.88 -0.20 2.52
C VAL A 19 -8.81 -1.27 2.73
N LEU A 20 -7.66 -0.93 3.32
CA LEU A 20 -6.57 -1.88 3.58
C LEU A 20 -7.02 -3.04 4.52
N PRO A 21 -7.72 -2.79 5.64
CA PRO A 21 -8.21 -3.86 6.50
C PRO A 21 -9.14 -4.85 5.78
N GLU A 22 -10.03 -4.37 4.91
CA GLU A 22 -10.91 -5.24 4.13
C GLU A 22 -10.14 -6.06 3.09
N GLY A 23 -9.10 -5.49 2.48
CA GLY A 23 -8.17 -6.25 1.63
C GLY A 23 -7.48 -7.38 2.39
N ILE A 24 -6.95 -7.09 3.59
CA ILE A 24 -6.32 -8.09 4.46
C ILE A 24 -7.33 -9.16 4.88
N ARG A 25 -8.57 -8.78 5.22
CA ARG A 25 -9.64 -9.71 5.57
C ARG A 25 -9.91 -10.75 4.47
N VAL A 26 -9.97 -10.30 3.22
CA VAL A 26 -10.15 -11.20 2.07
C VAL A 26 -8.92 -12.08 1.86
N LEU A 27 -7.70 -11.53 2.00
CA LEU A 27 -6.46 -12.30 1.91
C LEU A 27 -6.35 -13.38 2.99
N GLN A 28 -6.78 -13.09 4.23
CA GLN A 28 -6.83 -14.06 5.32
C GLN A 28 -7.82 -15.19 5.03
N ALA A 29 -9.01 -14.86 4.52
CA ALA A 29 -10.00 -15.86 4.12
C ALA A 29 -9.47 -16.77 2.99
N ALA A 30 -8.77 -16.18 2.00
CA ALA A 30 -8.11 -16.94 0.95
C ALA A 30 -6.97 -17.81 1.50
N ALA A 31 -6.14 -17.28 2.39
CA ALA A 31 -5.03 -18.01 3.01
C ALA A 31 -5.52 -19.24 3.79
N GLN A 32 -6.61 -19.09 4.55
CA GLN A 32 -7.25 -20.20 5.25
C GLN A 32 -7.81 -21.25 4.28
N ARG A 33 -8.51 -20.81 3.22
CA ARG A 33 -9.13 -21.71 2.24
C ARG A 33 -8.12 -22.54 1.46
N TRP A 34 -6.97 -21.95 1.13
CA TRP A 34 -5.98 -22.54 0.23
C TRP A 34 -4.68 -22.95 0.93
N ASP A 35 -4.66 -22.92 2.27
CA ASP A 35 -3.50 -23.26 3.11
C ASP A 35 -2.23 -22.49 2.68
N LEU A 36 -2.38 -21.16 2.53
CA LEU A 36 -1.28 -20.24 2.24
C LEU A 36 -0.72 -19.68 3.55
N SER A 37 0.60 -19.61 3.66
CA SER A 37 1.27 -19.00 4.81
C SER A 37 1.55 -17.53 4.53
N LEU A 38 0.67 -16.62 4.99
CA LEU A 38 0.82 -15.18 4.87
C LEU A 38 0.99 -14.53 6.26
N SER A 39 1.88 -13.55 6.38
CA SER A 39 1.98 -12.71 7.58
C SER A 39 1.99 -11.24 7.18
N PHE A 40 1.23 -10.42 7.90
CA PHE A 40 1.12 -8.98 7.65
C PHE A 40 1.74 -8.21 8.81
N GLU A 41 2.58 -7.23 8.49
CA GLU A 41 3.14 -6.30 9.47
C GLU A 41 2.77 -4.88 9.07
N GLN A 42 2.09 -4.16 9.95
CA GLN A 42 1.58 -2.82 9.65
C GLN A 42 2.68 -1.78 9.84
N MET A 43 2.88 -0.93 8.83
CA MET A 43 3.78 0.22 8.88
C MET A 43 2.96 1.50 9.09
N GLU A 44 3.33 2.31 10.08
CA GLU A 44 2.62 3.54 10.44
C GLU A 44 3.13 4.80 9.70
N TRP A 45 4.22 4.66 8.95
CA TRP A 45 4.81 5.71 8.13
C TRP A 45 4.27 5.70 6.68
N ALA A 46 4.82 6.57 5.82
CA ALA A 46 4.27 6.88 4.49
C ALA A 46 2.85 7.46 4.56
N SER A 47 2.61 8.32 5.56
CA SER A 47 1.37 9.04 5.80
C SER A 47 1.67 10.51 6.13
N CYS A 48 0.71 11.40 5.87
CA CYS A 48 0.76 12.80 6.25
C CYS A 48 0.75 12.98 7.78
N GLU A 49 0.15 12.05 8.52
CA GLU A 49 0.21 12.00 9.99
C GLU A 49 1.65 11.78 10.48
N TYR A 50 2.36 10.82 9.90
CA TYR A 50 3.77 10.59 10.23
C TYR A 50 4.63 11.82 9.87
N TYR A 51 4.34 12.47 8.75
CA TYR A 51 5.00 13.73 8.37
C TYR A 51 4.78 14.85 9.38
N ALA A 52 3.56 15.04 9.89
CA ALA A 52 3.26 16.06 10.89
C ALA A 52 4.07 15.87 12.17
N HIS A 53 4.32 14.62 12.58
CA HIS A 53 5.09 14.31 13.78
C HIS A 53 6.61 14.33 13.57
N HIS A 54 7.11 14.03 12.37
CA HIS A 54 8.54 13.77 12.14
C HIS A 54 9.20 14.71 11.10
N GLY A 55 8.43 15.52 10.38
CA GLY A 55 8.91 16.38 9.29
C GLY A 55 9.33 15.62 8.02
N LYS A 56 9.09 14.32 7.95
CA LYS A 56 9.43 13.44 6.83
C LYS A 56 8.37 12.36 6.67
N MET A 57 8.14 11.90 5.43
CA MET A 57 7.08 10.92 5.16
C MET A 57 7.41 9.52 5.70
N MET A 58 8.69 9.18 5.85
CA MET A 58 9.17 7.85 6.23
C MET A 58 10.45 7.99 7.07
N PRO A 59 10.78 7.03 7.95
CA PRO A 59 12.05 7.02 8.66
C PRO A 59 13.23 6.84 7.69
N ASP A 60 14.46 7.09 8.14
CA ASP A 60 15.63 7.06 7.24
C ASP A 60 16.02 5.62 6.85
N ASP A 61 15.71 4.64 7.70
CA ASP A 61 15.93 3.20 7.53
C ASP A 61 14.73 2.47 6.90
N TRP A 62 13.80 3.20 6.28
CA TRP A 62 12.58 2.64 5.70
C TRP A 62 12.85 1.51 4.69
N ARG A 63 13.97 1.60 3.95
CA ARG A 63 14.31 0.64 2.91
C ARG A 63 14.79 -0.67 3.54
N GLU A 64 15.62 -0.58 4.57
CA GLU A 64 16.11 -1.70 5.37
C GLU A 64 14.94 -2.40 6.06
N GLN A 65 13.97 -1.65 6.61
CA GLN A 65 12.75 -2.22 7.19
C GLN A 65 11.97 -3.04 6.14
N LEU A 66 11.81 -2.52 4.92
CA LEU A 66 11.05 -3.20 3.86
C LEU A 66 11.80 -4.33 3.14
N GLN A 67 13.14 -4.36 3.16
CA GLN A 67 13.94 -5.39 2.49
C GLN A 67 13.64 -6.82 3.00
N GLY A 68 13.17 -6.95 4.25
CA GLY A 68 12.81 -8.24 4.85
C GLY A 68 11.43 -8.80 4.45
N PHE A 69 10.68 -8.08 3.61
CA PHE A 69 9.34 -8.46 3.17
C PHE A 69 9.35 -8.96 1.72
N ASP A 70 8.49 -9.93 1.43
CA ASP A 70 8.31 -10.46 0.08
C ASP A 70 7.42 -9.52 -0.78
N ALA A 71 6.55 -8.69 -0.17
CA ALA A 71 5.71 -7.73 -0.87
C ALA A 71 5.30 -6.52 0.00
N ILE A 72 4.93 -5.42 -0.66
CA ILE A 72 4.30 -4.25 -0.04
C ILE A 72 2.83 -4.23 -0.47
N TYR A 73 1.92 -4.21 0.50
CA TYR A 73 0.49 -4.00 0.29
C TYR A 73 0.12 -2.59 0.75
N PHE A 74 -0.03 -1.69 -0.21
CA PHE A 74 -0.10 -0.25 0.00
C PHE A 74 -1.53 0.28 -0.27
N GLY A 75 -2.04 1.11 0.63
CA GLY A 75 -3.31 1.82 0.48
C GLY A 75 -3.18 3.05 -0.41
N ALA A 76 -3.27 4.24 0.19
CA ALA A 76 -3.16 5.52 -0.51
C ALA A 76 -2.37 6.51 0.34
N VAL A 77 -1.73 7.50 -0.28
CA VAL A 77 -1.01 8.58 0.41
C VAL A 77 -1.39 9.92 -0.20
N GLY A 78 -1.57 10.93 0.65
CA GLY A 78 -1.94 12.27 0.25
C GLY A 78 -3.04 12.86 1.13
N TRP A 79 -2.78 14.05 1.64
CA TRP A 79 -3.74 14.87 2.37
C TRP A 79 -3.43 16.35 2.10
N PRO A 80 -3.90 16.92 0.98
CA PRO A 80 -3.46 18.22 0.49
C PRO A 80 -3.73 19.38 1.45
N ASP A 81 -4.72 19.23 2.33
CA ASP A 81 -5.05 20.21 3.38
C ASP A 81 -3.92 20.40 4.40
N THR A 82 -3.06 19.39 4.59
CA THR A 82 -1.98 19.42 5.61
C THR A 82 -0.59 19.27 5.00
N VAL A 83 -0.44 18.49 3.94
CA VAL A 83 0.84 18.23 3.28
C VAL A 83 0.66 18.33 1.77
N PRO A 84 1.36 19.23 1.06
CA PRO A 84 1.31 19.32 -0.40
C PRO A 84 1.55 17.97 -1.09
N ASP A 85 0.77 17.67 -2.13
CA ASP A 85 0.83 16.37 -2.83
C ASP A 85 2.22 16.00 -3.35
N HIS A 86 2.99 17.00 -3.81
CA HIS A 86 4.34 16.75 -4.28
C HIS A 86 5.29 16.36 -3.14
N ILE A 87 5.05 16.78 -1.91
CA ILE A 87 5.84 16.35 -0.75
C ILE A 87 5.44 14.93 -0.35
N SER A 88 4.14 14.68 -0.21
CA SER A 88 3.64 13.38 0.24
C SER A 88 4.00 12.25 -0.73
N LEU A 89 3.79 12.47 -2.04
CA LEU A 89 4.00 11.45 -3.08
C LEU A 89 5.49 11.19 -3.37
N TRP A 90 6.31 12.25 -3.45
CA TRP A 90 7.76 12.10 -3.69
C TRP A 90 8.51 11.62 -2.45
N GLY A 91 8.01 11.95 -1.26
CA GLY A 91 8.55 11.48 0.01
C GLY A 91 8.24 10.01 0.32
N SER A 92 7.31 9.37 -0.40
CA SER A 92 6.86 8.00 -0.14
C SER A 92 6.78 7.11 -1.41
N LEU A 93 5.63 7.04 -2.09
CA LEU A 93 5.34 6.10 -3.16
C LEU A 93 6.36 6.12 -4.31
N LEU A 94 6.88 7.29 -4.67
CA LEU A 94 7.89 7.39 -5.72
C LEU A 94 9.25 6.84 -5.29
N LYS A 95 9.60 6.92 -4.00
CA LYS A 95 10.80 6.25 -3.47
C LYS A 95 10.67 4.74 -3.55
N PHE A 96 9.53 4.17 -3.13
CA PHE A 96 9.28 2.72 -3.27
C PHE A 96 9.50 2.25 -4.70
N ARG A 97 8.90 2.97 -5.66
CA ARG A 97 8.97 2.59 -7.07
C ARG A 97 10.38 2.68 -7.63
N ARG A 98 11.09 3.77 -7.36
CA ARG A 98 12.43 4.00 -7.93
C ARG A 98 13.49 3.14 -7.26
N GLU A 99 13.46 3.02 -5.94
CA GLU A 99 14.54 2.38 -5.19
C GLU A 99 14.38 0.86 -5.10
N PHE A 100 13.17 0.31 -5.29
CA PHE A 100 12.95 -1.12 -5.55
C PHE A 100 12.86 -1.46 -7.04
N ASP A 101 13.15 -0.50 -7.92
CA ASP A 101 13.12 -0.68 -9.38
C ASP A 101 11.81 -1.32 -9.89
N GLN A 102 10.68 -0.83 -9.38
CA GLN A 102 9.34 -1.24 -9.79
C GLN A 102 8.96 -0.53 -11.11
N TYR A 103 9.74 -0.78 -12.16
CA TYR A 103 9.61 -0.10 -13.45
C TYR A 103 8.32 -0.47 -14.20
N VAL A 104 7.72 -1.63 -13.92
CA VAL A 104 6.42 -2.04 -14.48
C VAL A 104 5.29 -1.59 -13.57
N ASN A 105 4.35 -0.85 -14.14
CA ASN A 105 3.10 -0.46 -13.49
C ASN A 105 1.90 -1.07 -14.25
N LEU A 106 1.50 -2.28 -13.85
CA LEU A 106 0.42 -3.02 -14.50
C LEU A 106 -0.95 -2.53 -13.98
N ARG A 107 -1.81 -2.05 -14.89
CA ARG A 107 -3.11 -1.43 -14.56
C ARG A 107 -4.25 -2.03 -15.41
N PRO A 108 -4.80 -3.20 -15.03
CA PRO A 108 -5.88 -3.82 -15.79
C PRO A 108 -7.16 -2.97 -15.76
N VAL A 109 -7.86 -2.89 -16.89
CA VAL A 109 -9.16 -2.22 -17.04
C VAL A 109 -10.20 -3.24 -17.51
N ARG A 110 -11.30 -3.39 -16.76
CA ARG A 110 -12.39 -4.32 -17.08
C ARG A 110 -13.72 -3.76 -16.59
N LEU A 111 -14.74 -3.75 -17.46
CA LEU A 111 -16.12 -3.50 -17.07
C LEU A 111 -16.75 -4.82 -16.58
N PHE A 112 -17.25 -4.83 -15.34
CA PHE A 112 -17.94 -6.00 -14.79
C PHE A 112 -19.42 -6.00 -15.19
N PRO A 113 -20.03 -7.19 -15.42
CA PRO A 113 -21.48 -7.29 -15.55
C PRO A 113 -22.22 -6.66 -14.36
N GLY A 114 -23.25 -5.87 -14.62
CA GLY A 114 -24.04 -5.18 -13.59
C GLY A 114 -23.50 -3.79 -13.18
N VAL A 115 -22.33 -3.37 -13.65
CA VAL A 115 -21.79 -2.02 -13.40
C VAL A 115 -22.19 -1.08 -14.54
N PRO A 116 -22.83 0.08 -14.28
CA PRO A 116 -23.17 1.03 -15.33
C PRO A 116 -21.91 1.66 -15.93
N CYS A 117 -21.79 1.65 -17.26
CA CYS A 117 -20.70 2.30 -17.98
C CYS A 117 -21.02 3.79 -18.18
N PRO A 118 -20.07 4.73 -17.94
CA PRO A 118 -20.30 6.15 -18.21
C PRO A 118 -20.33 6.48 -19.72
N LEU A 119 -19.90 5.55 -20.57
CA LEU A 119 -20.03 5.71 -22.02
C LEU A 119 -21.48 5.42 -22.42
N ALA A 120 -22.10 6.37 -23.11
CA ALA A 120 -23.39 6.15 -23.74
C ALA A 120 -23.27 5.05 -24.80
N GLY A 121 -24.21 4.10 -24.77
CA GLY A 121 -24.43 3.10 -25.82
C GLY A 121 -25.66 3.45 -26.65
#